data_AF-A0A023X1A8-F1
#
_entry.id   AF-A0A023X1A8-F1
#
_cell.length_a   1.000
_cell.length_b   1.000
_cell.length_c   1.000
_cell.angle_alpha   90.00
_cell.angle_beta   90.00
_cell.angle_gamma   90.00
#
_symmetry.space_group_name_H-M   'P 1'
#
loop_
_entity.id
_entity.type
_entity.pdbx_description
1 polymer ?
#
loop_
_entity_poly.entity_id
_entity_poly.type
_entity_poly.pdbx_seq_one_letter_code
_entity_poly.pdbx_strand_id
1 'polypeptide(L)'
;MEAFVHTVHVLLAGVWLGGLVFTTAVVSPALKAMKWSEAERVRVRAVIGGRYARVAVVNLLLLALFAGLDGAFGGFGGWRYLEYALILSVFALASVHGAYFGRRMTRLAEVETVAGGVEASEAAQKRRELQRVSLKLSVLALVLSAAIVALAANL
;
A
#
# COMPACT_ATOMS: atom_id res chain seq x y z
N MET A 1 -20.92 -20.92 10.25
CA MET A 1 -20.48 -19.57 10.64
C MET A 1 -18.98 -19.43 10.45
N GLU A 2 -18.19 -20.33 11.02
CA GLU A 2 -16.73 -20.43 10.83
C GLU A 2 -16.29 -20.42 9.35
N ALA A 3 -16.82 -21.34 8.52
CA ALA A 3 -16.47 -21.38 7.09
C ALA A 3 -16.79 -20.07 6.31
N PHE A 4 -17.81 -19.32 6.73
CA PHE A 4 -18.14 -18.03 6.12
C PHE A 4 -17.13 -16.96 6.54
N VAL A 5 -16.80 -16.88 7.84
CA VAL A 5 -15.80 -15.94 8.37
C VAL A 5 -14.46 -16.18 7.69
N HIS A 6 -14.03 -17.44 7.61
CA HIS A 6 -12.79 -17.84 6.96
C HIS A 6 -12.78 -17.48 5.47
N THR A 7 -13.86 -17.79 4.74
CA THR A 7 -13.96 -17.42 3.31
C THR A 7 -13.84 -15.90 3.12
N VAL A 8 -14.52 -15.11 3.95
CA VAL A 8 -14.45 -13.65 3.88
C VAL A 8 -13.06 -13.14 4.26
N HIS A 9 -12.42 -13.72 5.27
CA HIS A 9 -11.05 -13.41 5.67
C HIS A 9 -10.07 -13.60 4.50
N VAL A 10 -10.09 -14.78 3.86
CA VAL A 10 -9.25 -15.09 2.69
C VAL A 10 -9.53 -14.13 1.53
N LEU A 11 -10.81 -13.85 1.25
CA LEU A 11 -11.18 -12.91 0.19
C LEU A 11 -10.65 -11.49 0.47
N LEU A 12 -10.74 -10.99 1.71
CA LEU A 12 -10.24 -9.68 2.09
C LEU A 12 -8.71 -9.58 1.98
N ALA A 13 -8.00 -10.64 2.34
CA ALA A 13 -6.56 -10.76 2.14
C ALA A 13 -6.21 -10.74 0.64
N GLY A 14 -6.95 -11.48 -0.17
CA GLY A 14 -6.80 -11.52 -1.63
C GLY A 14 -7.08 -10.17 -2.29
N VAL A 15 -8.16 -9.48 -1.90
CA VAL A 15 -8.51 -8.13 -2.38
C VAL A 15 -7.42 -7.12 -2.02
N TRP A 16 -6.87 -7.21 -0.80
CA TRP A 16 -5.75 -6.36 -0.39
C TRP A 16 -4.53 -6.55 -1.29
N LEU A 17 -4.07 -7.80 -1.44
CA LEU A 17 -2.93 -8.14 -2.28
C LEU A 17 -3.17 -7.73 -3.73
N GLY A 18 -4.35 -8.05 -4.28
CA GLY A 18 -4.75 -7.68 -5.63
C GLY A 18 -4.72 -6.18 -5.87
N GLY A 19 -5.14 -5.37 -4.90
CA GLY A 19 -5.05 -3.92 -4.96
C GLY A 19 -3.61 -3.39 -4.97
N LEU A 20 -2.71 -3.98 -4.18
CA LEU A 20 -1.28 -3.66 -4.23
C LEU A 20 -0.66 -4.03 -5.58
N VAL A 21 -0.97 -5.22 -6.11
CA VAL A 21 -0.52 -5.65 -7.44
C VAL A 21 -1.07 -4.69 -8.51
N PHE A 22 -2.34 -4.34 -8.46
CA PHE A 22 -2.95 -3.42 -9.44
C PHE A 22 -2.27 -2.06 -9.44
N THR A 23 -2.04 -1.46 -8.26
CA THR A 23 -1.39 -0.14 -8.19
C THR A 23 0.08 -0.15 -8.64
N THR A 24 0.78 -1.27 -8.46
CA THR A 24 2.21 -1.41 -8.77
C THR A 24 2.46 -1.88 -10.20
N ALA A 25 1.71 -2.87 -10.68
CA ALA A 25 1.90 -3.51 -11.98
C ALA A 25 1.01 -2.95 -13.10
N VAL A 26 -0.07 -2.23 -12.77
CA VAL A 26 -0.98 -1.65 -13.77
C VAL A 26 -0.92 -0.12 -13.73
N VAL A 27 -1.27 0.49 -12.58
CA VAL A 27 -1.36 1.95 -12.48
C VAL A 27 0.01 2.61 -12.67
N SER A 28 1.05 2.09 -12.02
CA SER A 28 2.38 2.71 -12.10
C SER A 28 2.99 2.64 -13.53
N PRO A 29 2.92 1.52 -14.26
CA PRO A 29 3.31 1.48 -15.67
C PRO A 29 2.44 2.36 -16.57
N ALA A 30 1.12 2.37 -16.37
CA ALA A 30 0.22 3.22 -17.15
C ALA A 30 0.59 4.71 -17.02
N LEU A 31 0.87 5.18 -15.81
CA LEU A 31 1.34 6.56 -15.60
C LEU A 31 2.71 6.83 -16.23
N LYS A 32 3.64 5.86 -16.20
CA LYS A 32 4.95 5.98 -16.85
C LYS A 32 4.87 6.07 -18.37
N ALA A 33 3.87 5.43 -18.97
CA ALA A 33 3.65 5.47 -20.43
C ALA A 33 3.08 6.82 -20.91
N MET A 34 2.57 7.67 -20.01
CA MET A 34 2.08 9.00 -20.36
C MET A 34 3.26 9.94 -20.68
N LYS A 35 3.08 10.83 -21.67
CA LYS A 35 4.04 11.89 -22.05
C LYS A 35 4.14 13.04 -21.02
N TRP A 36 3.70 12.79 -19.79
CA TRP A 36 3.73 13.76 -18.70
C TRP A 36 5.11 13.84 -18.07
N SER A 37 5.43 15.02 -17.52
CA SER A 37 6.59 15.23 -16.67
C SER A 37 6.51 14.35 -15.40
N GLU A 38 7.65 14.17 -14.73
CA GLU A 38 7.67 13.38 -13.49
C GLU A 38 6.79 14.00 -12.41
N ALA A 39 6.78 15.34 -12.30
CA ALA A 39 5.99 16.08 -11.33
C ALA A 39 4.48 15.90 -11.58
N GLU A 40 4.03 16.00 -12.84
CA GLU A 40 2.64 15.74 -13.21
C GLU A 40 2.22 14.30 -12.89
N ARG A 41 3.07 13.31 -13.21
CA ARG A 41 2.81 11.91 -12.87
C ARG A 41 2.65 11.70 -11.36
N VAL A 42 3.49 12.35 -10.55
CA VAL A 42 3.39 12.28 -9.08
C VAL A 42 2.09 12.90 -8.59
N ARG A 43 1.68 14.05 -9.13
CA ARG A 43 0.42 14.71 -8.76
C ARG A 43 -0.79 13.83 -9.11
N VAL A 44 -0.84 13.28 -10.32
CA VAL A 44 -1.92 12.36 -10.74
C VAL A 44 -1.93 11.11 -9.87
N ARG A 45 -0.76 10.51 -9.61
CA ARG A 45 -0.63 9.35 -8.71
C ARG A 45 -1.13 9.65 -7.31
N ALA A 46 -0.88 10.84 -6.77
CA ALA A 46 -1.35 11.24 -5.46
C ALA A 46 -2.89 11.34 -5.41
N VAL A 47 -3.53 11.85 -6.46
CA VAL A 47 -4.99 11.89 -6.57
C VAL A 47 -5.58 10.47 -6.61
N ILE A 48 -5.05 9.60 -7.47
CA ILE A 48 -5.48 8.20 -7.57
C ILE A 48 -5.26 7.48 -6.23
N GLY A 49 -4.07 7.63 -5.66
CA GLY A 49 -3.68 7.03 -4.38
C GLY A 49 -4.58 7.49 -3.23
N GLY A 50 -4.95 8.76 -3.17
CA GLY A 50 -5.86 9.30 -2.16
C GLY A 50 -7.28 8.72 -2.26
N ARG A 51 -7.78 8.48 -3.48
CA ARG A 51 -9.07 7.81 -3.69
C ARG A 51 -9.00 6.33 -3.33
N TYR A 52 -7.96 5.64 -3.79
CA TYR A 52 -7.71 4.25 -3.48
C TYR A 52 -7.55 4.01 -1.97
N ALA A 53 -6.83 4.89 -1.26
CA ALA A 53 -6.59 4.77 0.17
C ALA A 53 -7.89 4.67 1.00
N ARG A 54 -8.96 5.35 0.60
CA ARG A 54 -10.25 5.27 1.31
C ARG A 54 -10.82 3.86 1.28
N VAL A 55 -10.76 3.21 0.11
CA VAL A 55 -11.23 1.82 -0.06
C VAL A 55 -10.26 0.85 0.61
N ALA A 56 -8.96 1.09 0.44
CA ALA A 56 -7.89 0.24 0.97
C ALA A 56 -7.90 0.19 2.51
N VAL A 57 -8.15 1.32 3.18
CA VAL A 57 -8.28 1.40 4.65
C VAL A 57 -9.49 0.59 5.13
N VAL A 58 -10.65 0.73 4.47
CA VAL A 58 -11.84 -0.06 4.83
C VAL A 58 -11.54 -1.57 4.68
N ASN A 59 -10.90 -1.96 3.58
CA ASN A 59 -10.51 -3.36 3.37
C ASN A 59 -9.54 -3.87 4.45
N LEU A 60 -8.52 -3.09 4.83
CA LEU A 60 -7.59 -3.49 5.90
C LEU A 60 -8.26 -3.62 7.27
N LEU A 61 -9.18 -2.73 7.60
CA LEU A 61 -9.93 -2.80 8.85
C LEU A 61 -10.83 -4.04 8.89
N LEU A 62 -11.50 -4.34 7.78
CA LEU A 62 -12.29 -5.56 7.65
C LEU A 62 -11.39 -6.81 7.70
N LEU A 63 -10.23 -6.79 7.02
CA LEU A 63 -9.27 -7.88 7.08
C LEU A 63 -8.83 -8.16 8.52
N ALA A 64 -8.44 -7.13 9.26
CA ALA A 64 -8.05 -7.27 10.67
C ALA A 64 -9.20 -7.81 11.54
N LEU A 65 -10.43 -7.32 11.33
CA LEU A 65 -11.62 -7.80 12.04
C LEU A 65 -11.87 -9.29 11.77
N PHE A 66 -11.90 -9.69 10.51
CA PHE A 66 -12.21 -11.07 10.11
C PHE A 66 -11.08 -12.04 10.48
N ALA A 67 -9.81 -11.62 10.44
CA ALA A 67 -8.70 -12.39 10.98
C ALA A 67 -8.88 -12.65 12.48
N GLY A 68 -9.30 -11.64 13.25
CA GLY A 68 -9.59 -11.78 14.67
C GLY A 68 -10.78 -12.70 14.96
N LEU A 69 -11.84 -12.64 14.14
CA LEU A 69 -12.99 -13.54 14.23
C LEU A 69 -12.60 -14.99 13.89
N ASP A 70 -11.75 -15.20 12.87
CA ASP A 70 -11.22 -16.53 12.54
C ASP A 70 -10.46 -17.13 13.71
N GLY A 71 -9.61 -16.34 14.39
CA GLY A 71 -8.97 -16.79 15.63
C GLY A 71 -9.94 -17.05 16.78
N ALA A 72 -11.02 -16.27 16.88
CA ALA A 72 -12.04 -16.48 17.91
C ALA A 72 -12.83 -17.78 17.70
N PHE A 73 -13.05 -18.21 16.45
CA PHE A 73 -13.76 -19.45 16.12
C PHE A 73 -12.83 -20.67 15.98
N GLY A 74 -11.63 -20.50 15.42
CA GLY A 74 -10.66 -21.56 15.13
C GLY A 74 -9.50 -21.66 16.14
N GLY A 75 -9.55 -20.91 17.24
CA GLY A 75 -8.55 -20.89 18.32
C GLY A 75 -7.32 -20.01 18.03
N PHE A 76 -6.55 -19.66 19.06
CA PHE A 76 -5.34 -18.85 18.90
C PHE A 76 -4.07 -19.71 18.91
N GLY A 77 -3.17 -19.50 17.94
CA GLY A 77 -1.92 -20.23 17.81
C GLY A 77 -0.80 -19.37 17.22
N GLY A 78 0.44 -19.86 17.27
CA GLY A 78 1.63 -19.09 16.86
C GLY A 78 1.53 -18.51 15.45
N TRP A 79 0.99 -19.27 14.49
CA TRP A 79 0.78 -18.80 13.12
C TRP A 79 -0.30 -17.72 12.97
N ARG A 80 -1.34 -17.74 13.79
CA ARG A 80 -2.32 -16.63 13.81
C ARG A 80 -1.73 -15.36 14.42
N TYR A 81 -0.93 -15.49 15.47
CA TYR A 81 -0.23 -14.31 16.01
C TYR A 81 0.77 -13.70 15.01
N LEU A 82 1.46 -14.55 14.25
CA LEU A 82 2.30 -14.09 13.16
C LEU A 82 1.47 -13.35 12.09
N GLU A 83 0.34 -13.91 11.67
CA GLU A 83 -0.57 -13.24 10.73
C GLU A 83 -1.02 -11.87 11.24
N TYR A 84 -1.44 -11.76 12.50
CA TYR A 84 -1.85 -10.48 13.08
C TYR A 84 -0.71 -9.45 13.10
N ALA A 85 0.51 -9.90 13.43
CA ALA A 85 1.69 -9.04 13.39
C ALA A 85 1.99 -8.57 11.95
N LEU A 86 1.80 -9.44 10.94
CA LEU A 86 1.94 -9.08 9.53
C LEU A 86 0.88 -8.08 9.09
N ILE A 87 -0.40 -8.29 9.44
CA ILE A 87 -1.49 -7.35 9.13
C ILE A 87 -1.19 -5.98 9.73
N LEU A 88 -0.77 -5.93 11.00
CA LEU A 88 -0.40 -4.68 11.67
C LEU A 88 0.79 -4.00 10.98
N SER A 89 1.80 -4.78 10.58
CA SER A 89 2.99 -4.27 9.87
C SER A 89 2.62 -3.67 8.52
N VAL A 90 1.75 -4.34 7.76
CA VAL A 90 1.25 -3.85 6.47
C VAL A 90 0.39 -2.60 6.65
N PHE A 91 -0.45 -2.53 7.69
CA PHE A 91 -1.22 -1.33 8.02
C PHE A 91 -0.30 -0.14 8.32
N ALA A 92 0.76 -0.35 9.11
CA ALA A 92 1.76 0.67 9.42
C ALA A 92 2.51 1.11 8.16
N LEU A 93 2.96 0.17 7.32
CA LEU A 93 3.63 0.46 6.05
C LEU A 93 2.75 1.26 5.10
N ALA A 94 1.47 0.87 4.94
CA ALA A 94 0.51 1.58 4.09
C ALA A 94 0.29 3.01 4.60
N SER A 95 0.16 3.18 5.92
CA SER A 95 0.03 4.49 6.56
C SER A 95 1.26 5.37 6.32
N VAL A 96 2.47 4.84 6.52
CA VAL A 96 3.72 5.54 6.26
C VAL A 96 3.84 5.90 4.76
N HIS A 97 3.50 4.97 3.86
CA HIS A 97 3.56 5.20 2.43
C HIS A 97 2.63 6.34 1.99
N GLY A 98 1.36 6.33 2.41
CA GLY A 98 0.39 7.36 2.05
C GLY A 98 0.64 8.70 2.77
N ALA A 99 0.77 8.65 4.10
CA ALA A 99 0.84 9.83 4.93
C ALA A 99 2.21 10.53 4.86
N TYR A 100 3.31 9.80 4.81
CA TYR A 100 4.64 10.41 4.73
C TYR A 100 5.12 10.55 3.30
N PHE A 101 5.33 9.44 2.59
CA PHE A 101 5.96 9.46 1.27
C PHE A 101 5.09 10.15 0.23
N GLY A 102 3.80 9.83 0.16
CA GLY A 102 2.85 10.46 -0.76
C GLY A 102 2.84 11.99 -0.61
N ARG A 103 2.60 12.49 0.60
CA ARG A 103 2.57 13.94 0.88
C ARG A 103 3.91 14.62 0.62
N ARG A 104 5.04 13.98 0.95
CA ARG A 104 6.36 14.57 0.73
C ARG A 104 6.71 14.64 -0.76
N MET A 105 6.41 13.59 -1.53
CA MET A 105 6.64 13.58 -2.98
C MET A 105 5.79 14.64 -3.69
N THR A 106 4.52 14.81 -3.33
CA THR A 106 3.66 15.85 -3.92
C THR A 106 4.21 17.25 -3.65
N ARG A 107 4.61 17.54 -2.41
CA ARG A 107 5.22 18.85 -2.09
C ARG A 107 6.51 19.13 -2.87
N LEU A 108 7.37 18.12 -3.02
CA LEU A 108 8.59 18.28 -3.81
C LEU A 108 8.29 18.47 -5.31
N ALA A 109 7.26 17.80 -5.83
CA ALA A 109 6.80 18.01 -7.20
C ALA A 109 6.23 19.42 -7.41
N GLU A 110 5.51 19.97 -6.43
CA GLU A 110 5.02 21.36 -6.48
C GLU A 110 6.19 22.36 -6.51
N VAL A 111 7.21 22.17 -5.66
CA VAL A 111 8.43 22.99 -5.68
C VAL A 111 9.16 22.89 -7.02
N GLU A 112 9.31 21.67 -7.56
CA GLU A 112 9.92 21.44 -8.89
C GLU A 112 9.19 22.21 -10.02
N THR A 113 7.87 22.35 -9.92
CA THR A 113 7.07 23.07 -10.93
C THR A 113 7.05 24.59 -10.76
N VAL A 114 7.17 25.09 -9.53
CA VAL A 114 7.04 26.53 -9.22
C VAL A 114 8.40 27.21 -9.20
N ALA A 115 9.44 26.52 -8.69
CA ALA A 115 10.78 27.05 -8.62
C ALA A 115 11.51 26.88 -9.97
N GLY A 116 12.50 27.76 -10.22
CA GLY A 116 13.37 27.69 -11.40
C GLY A 116 14.81 27.35 -11.02
N GLY A 117 15.58 26.86 -11.99
CA GLY A 117 17.03 26.67 -11.86
C GLY A 117 17.42 25.63 -10.80
N VAL A 118 18.33 26.02 -9.90
CA VAL A 118 18.98 25.11 -8.94
C VAL A 118 17.98 24.49 -7.96
N GLU A 119 17.01 25.28 -7.48
CA GLU A 119 16.03 24.83 -6.48
C GLU A 119 15.11 23.72 -7.05
N ALA A 120 14.70 23.84 -8.31
CA ALA A 120 13.91 22.82 -8.99
C ALA A 120 14.72 21.51 -9.14
N SER A 121 16.01 21.61 -9.48
CA SER A 121 16.90 20.45 -9.61
C SER A 121 17.08 19.72 -8.27
N GLU A 122 17.29 20.45 -7.18
CA GLU A 122 17.39 19.84 -5.84
C GLU A 122 16.10 19.14 -5.40
N ALA A 123 14.95 19.77 -5.66
CA ALA A 123 13.65 19.19 -5.36
C ALA A 123 13.43 17.88 -6.14
N ALA A 124 13.77 17.86 -7.42
CA ALA A 124 13.71 16.67 -8.27
C ALA A 124 14.62 15.54 -7.76
N GLN A 125 15.85 15.85 -7.33
CA GLN A 125 16.77 14.85 -6.78
C GLN A 125 16.22 14.24 -5.48
N LYS A 126 15.82 15.09 -4.51
CA LYS A 126 15.23 14.64 -3.24
C LYS A 126 13.98 13.79 -3.48
N ARG A 127 13.16 14.14 -4.48
CA ARG A 127 11.97 13.37 -4.87
C ARG A 127 12.35 11.98 -5.38
N ARG A 128 13.35 11.86 -6.26
CA ARG A 128 13.83 10.58 -6.80
C ARG A 128 14.44 9.69 -5.72
N GLU A 129 15.17 10.25 -4.76
CA GLU A 129 15.69 9.53 -3.60
C GLU A 129 14.55 8.95 -2.74
N LEU A 130 13.57 9.77 -2.39
CA LEU A 130 12.39 9.32 -1.64
C LEU A 130 11.58 8.27 -2.42
N GLN A 131 11.47 8.40 -3.73
CA GLN A 131 10.76 7.44 -4.57
C GLN A 131 11.45 6.07 -4.56
N ARG A 132 12.80 6.01 -4.54
CA ARG A 132 13.54 4.74 -4.41
C ARG A 132 13.28 4.07 -3.06
N VAL A 133 13.28 4.82 -1.97
CA VAL A 133 12.96 4.28 -0.63
C VAL A 133 11.51 3.81 -0.57
N SER A 134 10.60 4.64 -1.06
CA SER A 134 9.17 4.33 -1.14
C SER A 134 8.91 3.03 -1.92
N LEU A 135 9.62 2.81 -3.04
CA LEU A 135 9.53 1.57 -3.83
C LEU A 135 9.95 0.35 -3.02
N LYS A 136 11.06 0.42 -2.27
CA LYS A 136 11.51 -0.69 -1.42
C LYS A 136 10.45 -1.05 -0.36
N LEU A 137 9.84 -0.05 0.26
CA LEU A 137 8.74 -0.26 1.21
C LEU A 137 7.48 -0.85 0.55
N SER A 138 7.17 -0.44 -0.68
CA SER A 138 6.06 -1.05 -1.44
C SER A 138 6.32 -2.51 -1.78
N VAL A 139 7.56 -2.87 -2.15
CA VAL A 139 7.93 -4.28 -2.39
C VAL A 139 7.84 -5.09 -1.10
N LEU A 140 8.33 -4.55 0.02
CA LEU A 140 8.18 -5.19 1.33
C LEU A 140 6.70 -5.40 1.66
N ALA A 141 5.86 -4.38 1.54
CA ALA A 141 4.43 -4.50 1.77
C ALA A 141 3.78 -5.57 0.89
N LEU A 142 4.20 -5.70 -0.38
CA LEU A 142 3.71 -6.74 -1.29
C LEU A 142 4.09 -8.14 -0.81
N VAL A 143 5.34 -8.36 -0.39
CA VAL A 143 5.81 -9.65 0.14
C VAL A 143 5.07 -10.02 1.42
N LEU A 144 4.93 -9.09 2.36
CA LEU A 144 4.18 -9.33 3.60
C LEU A 144 2.70 -9.63 3.30
N SER A 145 2.11 -8.94 2.31
CA SER A 145 0.72 -9.18 1.91
C SER A 145 0.53 -10.55 1.26
N ALA A 146 1.49 -11.03 0.49
CA ALA A 146 1.48 -12.39 -0.04
C ALA A 146 1.57 -13.44 1.07
N ALA A 147 2.41 -13.19 2.09
CA ALA A 147 2.47 -14.06 3.27
C ALA A 147 1.16 -14.07 4.06
N ILE A 148 0.49 -12.92 4.22
CA ILE A 148 -0.84 -12.86 4.85
C ILE A 148 -1.85 -13.71 4.07
N VAL A 149 -1.91 -13.60 2.74
CA VAL A 149 -2.82 -14.43 1.93
C VAL A 149 -2.52 -15.92 2.11
N ALA A 150 -1.24 -16.30 2.14
CA ALA A 150 -0.85 -17.68 2.37
C ALA A 150 -1.27 -18.17 3.75
N LEU A 151 -1.11 -17.36 4.80
CA LEU A 151 -1.56 -17.73 6.14
C LEU A 151 -3.08 -17.80 6.23
N ALA A 152 -3.79 -16.76 5.76
CA ALA A 152 -5.25 -16.70 5.77
C ALA A 152 -5.87 -17.92 5.08
N ALA A 153 -5.28 -18.40 3.98
CA ALA A 153 -5.79 -19.54 3.23
C ALA A 153 -5.52 -20.91 3.87
N ASN A 154 -4.65 -20.99 4.88
CA ASN A 154 -4.17 -22.26 5.46
C ASN A 154 -4.40 -22.38 6.99
N LEU A 155 -4.97 -21.37 7.64
CA LEU A 155 -5.20 -21.34 9.09
C LEU A 155 -6.69 -21.37 9.47
#